data_AF-A0A497X3E2-F1
#
_entry.id   AF-A0A497X3E2-F1
#
_cell.length_a   1.000
_cell.length_b   1.000
_cell.length_c   1.000
_cell.angle_alpha   90.00
_cell.angle_beta   90.00
_cell.angle_gamma   90.00
#
_symmetry.space_group_name_H-M   'P 1'
#
loop_
_entity.id
_entity.type
_entity.pdbx_description
1 polymer ?
#
loop_
_entity_poly.entity_id
_entity_poly.type
_entity_poly.pdbx_seq_one_letter_code
_entity_poly.pdbx_strand_id
1 'polypeptide(L)'
;MLKFLFRGREKEVVVETQRQNFERIISELNSAIDGLPVKPRVTLDPVTGHVELHLPEQMPDEALALPAPTGGINDEKQETPDAVTDAVKGEVA
;
A
#
# COMPACT_ATOMS: atom_id res chain seq x y z
N MET A 1 12.79 50.09 -5.56
CA MET A 1 12.70 49.26 -6.78
C MET A 1 12.17 47.83 -6.54
N LEU A 2 11.73 47.45 -5.33
CA LEU A 2 11.15 46.11 -5.05
C LEU A 2 9.69 45.91 -5.49
N LYS A 3 8.93 46.98 -5.71
CA LYS A 3 7.50 46.91 -6.10
C LYS A 3 7.26 46.28 -7.48
N PHE A 4 8.29 46.20 -8.32
CA PHE A 4 8.19 45.60 -9.66
C PHE A 4 8.39 44.08 -9.67
N LEU A 5 9.02 43.52 -8.63
CA LEU A 5 9.30 42.07 -8.54
C LEU A 5 8.04 41.27 -8.18
N PHE A 6 7.08 41.89 -7.47
CA PHE A 6 5.80 41.28 -7.10
C PHE A 6 4.65 41.63 -8.05
N ARG A 7 4.95 42.19 -9.24
CA ARG A 7 3.94 42.58 -10.25
C ARG A 7 3.45 41.38 -11.09
N GLY A 8 3.36 40.21 -10.48
CA GLY A 8 3.13 38.95 -11.20
C GLY A 8 2.32 37.98 -10.36
N ARG A 9 1.04 37.88 -10.72
CA ARG A 9 0.05 36.91 -10.22
C ARG A 9 -0.33 37.13 -8.76
N GLU A 10 -1.24 38.08 -8.55
CA GLU A 10 -2.26 37.89 -7.51
C GLU A 10 -3.04 36.63 -7.90
N LYS A 11 -2.56 35.47 -7.44
CA LYS A 11 -3.38 34.26 -7.47
C LYS A 11 -4.46 34.55 -6.45
N GLU A 12 -5.69 34.83 -6.92
CA GLU A 12 -6.85 34.95 -6.06
C GLU A 12 -6.88 33.69 -5.18
N VAL A 13 -6.50 33.86 -3.92
CA VAL A 13 -6.64 32.81 -2.93
C VAL A 13 -8.12 32.78 -2.63
N VAL A 14 -8.83 31.82 -3.25
CA VAL A 14 -10.25 31.60 -2.97
C VAL A 14 -10.35 31.27 -1.49
N VAL A 15 -10.93 32.18 -0.72
CA VAL A 15 -11.17 31.97 0.71
C VAL A 15 -12.30 30.96 0.82
N GLU A 16 -11.94 29.70 1.06
CA GLU A 16 -12.91 28.62 1.22
C GLU A 16 -13.68 28.78 2.54
N THR A 17 -14.98 28.51 2.50
CA THR A 17 -15.76 28.31 3.72
C THR A 17 -15.36 26.99 4.39
N GLN A 18 -15.64 26.86 5.69
CA GLN A 18 -15.33 25.63 6.43
C GLN A 18 -15.95 24.38 5.75
N ARG A 19 -17.19 24.47 5.28
CA ARG A 19 -17.88 23.36 4.59
C ARG A 19 -17.16 22.96 3.29
N GLN A 20 -16.83 23.94 2.45
CA GLN A 20 -16.14 23.69 1.18
C GLN A 20 -14.78 23.03 1.41
N ASN A 21 -14.06 23.47 2.45
CA ASN A 21 -12.78 22.86 2.80
C ASN A 21 -12.93 21.38 3.19
N PHE A 22 -13.95 21.03 3.99
CA PHE A 22 -14.23 19.63 4.33
C PHE A 22 -14.59 18.79 3.09
N GLU A 23 -15.46 19.29 2.22
CA GLU A 23 -15.84 18.59 0.98
C GLU A 23 -14.63 18.36 0.07
N ARG A 24 -13.75 19.37 -0.05
CA ARG A 24 -12.50 19.26 -0.80
C ARG A 24 -11.58 18.19 -0.21
N ILE A 25 -11.33 18.23 1.10
CA ILE A 25 -10.46 17.25 1.78
C ILE A 25 -11.00 15.82 1.60
N ILE A 26 -12.31 15.62 1.75
CA ILE A 26 -12.94 14.31 1.56
C ILE A 26 -12.78 13.83 0.10
N SER A 27 -12.98 14.73 -0.87
CA SER A 27 -12.81 14.42 -2.30
C SER A 27 -11.36 14.03 -2.63
N GLU A 28 -10.40 14.79 -2.11
CA GLU A 28 -8.96 14.52 -2.28
C GLU A 28 -8.56 13.18 -1.66
N LEU A 29 -9.03 12.91 -0.44
CA LEU A 29 -8.78 11.65 0.25
C LEU A 29 -9.35 10.46 -0.53
N ASN A 30 -10.59 10.57 -1.00
CA ASN A 30 -11.21 9.50 -1.81
C ASN A 30 -10.44 9.26 -3.11
N SER A 31 -10.00 10.33 -3.78
CA SER A 31 -9.19 10.22 -5.00
C SER A 31 -7.86 9.51 -4.74
N ALA A 32 -7.22 9.74 -3.60
CA ALA A 32 -6.01 9.04 -3.21
C ALA A 32 -6.27 7.55 -2.92
N ILE A 33 -7.37 7.25 -2.22
CA ILE A 33 -7.80 5.88 -1.94
C ILE A 33 -8.13 5.11 -3.23
N ASP A 34 -8.72 5.78 -4.22
CA ASP A 34 -9.06 5.19 -5.52
C ASP A 34 -7.82 4.69 -6.27
N GLY A 35 -6.68 5.38 -6.12
CA GLY A 35 -5.39 4.98 -6.68
C GLY A 35 -4.75 3.74 -6.04
N LEU A 36 -5.22 3.30 -4.86
CA LEU A 36 -4.63 2.15 -4.17
C LEU A 36 -5.17 0.81 -4.70
N PRO A 37 -4.31 -0.20 -4.92
CA PRO A 37 -4.72 -1.53 -5.37
C PRO A 37 -5.54 -2.27 -4.30
N VAL A 38 -5.19 -2.07 -3.03
CA VAL A 38 -5.91 -2.58 -1.87
C VAL A 38 -6.43 -1.38 -1.08
N LYS A 39 -7.74 -1.35 -0.81
CA LYS A 39 -8.37 -0.22 -0.11
C LYS A 39 -8.07 -0.28 1.39
N PRO A 40 -7.73 0.85 2.03
CA PRO A 40 -7.44 0.90 3.45
C PRO A 40 -8.72 0.72 4.27
N ARG A 41 -8.58 0.20 5.50
CA ARG A 41 -9.67 0.25 6.48
C ARG A 41 -9.68 1.61 7.17
N VAL A 42 -10.88 2.12 7.46
CA VAL A 42 -11.05 3.40 8.15
C VAL A 42 -11.62 3.14 9.53
N THR A 43 -10.96 3.67 10.57
CA THR A 43 -11.45 3.63 11.94
C THR A 43 -11.73 5.04 12.43
N LEU A 44 -12.89 5.23 13.05
CA LEU A 44 -13.29 6.48 13.69
C LEU A 44 -13.30 6.27 15.19
N ASP A 45 -12.54 7.07 15.93
CA ASP A 45 -12.68 7.16 17.37
C ASP A 45 -13.90 8.03 17.71
N PRO A 46 -14.97 7.47 18.31
CA PRO A 46 -16.18 8.23 18.61
C PRO A 46 -16.00 9.26 19.74
N VAL A 47 -14.94 9.14 20.56
CA VAL A 47 -14.69 10.05 21.68
C VAL A 47 -13.99 11.32 21.20
N THR A 48 -12.98 11.18 20.35
CA THR A 48 -12.18 12.30 19.85
C THR A 48 -12.59 12.78 18.46
N GLY A 49 -13.31 11.95 17.70
CA GLY A 49 -13.63 12.21 16.30
C GLY A 49 -12.45 12.00 15.34
N HIS A 50 -11.34 11.42 15.80
CA HIS A 50 -10.18 11.17 14.94
C HIS A 50 -10.44 10.03 13.97
N VAL A 51 -9.98 10.23 12.73
CA VAL A 51 -10.03 9.25 11.65
C VAL A 51 -8.63 8.70 11.45
N GLU A 52 -8.50 7.38 11.53
CA GLU A 52 -7.26 6.66 11.25
C GLU A 52 -7.44 5.75 10.03
N LEU A 53 -6.44 5.76 9.15
CA LEU A 53 -6.42 4.99 7.91
C LEU A 53 -5.41 3.85 8.06
N HIS A 54 -5.90 2.62 8.01
CA HIS A 54 -5.09 1.41 7.98
C HIS A 54 -4.67 1.17 6.54
N LEU A 55 -3.56 1.79 6.16
CA LEU A 55 -2.97 1.70 4.82
C LEU A 55 -2.48 0.27 4.53
N PRO A 56 -2.41 -0.12 3.24
CA PRO A 56 -1.81 -1.40 2.86
C PRO A 56 -0.34 -1.46 3.30
N GLU A 57 0.14 -2.68 3.57
CA GLU A 57 1.49 -2.94 4.08
C GLU A 57 2.59 -2.46 3.13
N GLN A 58 2.28 -2.42 1.84
CA GLN A 58 3.16 -1.91 0.81
C GLN A 58 2.40 -0.95 -0.09
N MET A 59 2.96 0.24 -0.26
CA MET A 59 2.42 1.25 -1.15
C MET A 59 2.86 1.00 -2.61
N PRO A 60 2.08 1.42 -3.62
CA PRO A 60 2.38 1.09 -5.02
C PRO A 60 3.71 1.67 -5.52
N ASP A 61 4.14 2.80 -4.98
CA ASP A 61 5.44 3.41 -5.23
C ASP A 61 6.60 2.62 -4.60
N GLU A 62 6.38 2.02 -3.42
CA GLU A 62 7.35 1.18 -2.73
C GLU A 62 7.55 -0.18 -3.42
N ALA A 63 6.51 -0.73 -4.06
CA ALA A 63 6.60 -1.96 -4.84
C ALA A 63 7.52 -1.82 -6.07
N LEU A 64 7.58 -0.63 -6.68
CA LEU A 64 8.48 -0.34 -7.80
C LEU A 64 9.93 -0.15 -7.35
N ALA A 65 10.15 0.22 -6.08
CA ALA A 65 11.48 0.47 -5.52
C ALA A 65 12.14 -0.79 -4.96
N LEU A 66 11.41 -1.91 -4.86
CA LEU A 66 12.04 -3.18 -4.48
C LEU A 66 13.02 -3.60 -5.59
N PRO A 67 14.28 -3.95 -5.24
CA PRO A 67 15.17 -4.57 -6.21
C PRO A 67 14.47 -5.83 -6.75
N ALA A 68 14.46 -5.97 -8.08
CA ALA A 68 13.91 -7.14 -8.73
C ALA A 68 14.45 -8.40 -8.03
N PRO A 69 13.61 -9.42 -7.79
CA PRO A 69 14.08 -10.64 -7.13
C PRO A 69 15.33 -11.11 -7.85
N THR A 70 16.43 -11.19 -7.11
CA THR A 70 17.64 -11.83 -7.60
C THR A 70 17.31 -13.29 -7.82
N GLY A 71 16.89 -13.63 -9.04
CA GLY A 71 16.93 -14.99 -9.54
C GLY A 71 18.39 -15.42 -9.60
N GLY A 72 18.88 -15.93 -8.47
CA GLY A 72 20.14 -16.62 -8.34
C GLY A 72 19.86 -18.02 -7.82
N ILE A 73 19.80 -18.97 -8.76
CA ILE A 73 20.22 -20.38 -8.66
C ILE A 73 20.20 -20.96 -7.23
N ASN A 74 19.22 -21.83 -6.96
CA ASN A 74 19.40 -23.14 -6.33
C ASN A 74 18.07 -23.91 -6.36
N ASP A 75 17.74 -24.48 -7.53
CA ASP A 75 16.91 -25.69 -7.59
C ASP A 75 17.79 -26.89 -7.22
N GLU A 76 18.17 -26.98 -5.94
CA GLU A 76 18.56 -28.26 -5.35
C GLU A 76 17.29 -28.98 -4.93
N LYS A 77 16.80 -29.79 -5.87
CA LYS A 77 16.02 -31.03 -5.69
C LYS A 77 15.69 -31.32 -4.22
N GLN A 78 14.53 -30.87 -3.76
CA GLN A 78 13.88 -31.42 -2.57
C GLN A 78 13.51 -32.88 -2.88
N GLU A 79 14.38 -33.80 -2.50
CA GLU A 79 14.01 -35.21 -2.33
C GLU A 79 12.95 -35.26 -1.23
N THR A 80 11.75 -35.63 -1.66
CA THR A 80 10.63 -35.96 -0.78
C THR A 80 11.06 -37.15 0.08
N PRO A 81 10.91 -37.11 1.42
CA PRO A 81 11.21 -38.27 2.24
C PRO A 81 10.21 -39.39 1.91
N ASP A 82 10.78 -40.54 1.53
CA ASP A 82 10.08 -41.76 1.15
C ASP A 82 8.93 -42.09 2.12
N ALA A 83 7.74 -42.20 1.55
CA ALA A 83 6.61 -42.81 2.21
C ALA A 83 6.94 -44.29 2.50
N VAL A 84 6.90 -44.62 3.79
CA VAL A 84 6.84 -45.98 4.33
C VAL A 84 5.86 -46.84 3.54
N THR A 85 6.34 -47.94 2.96
CA THR A 85 5.52 -49.13 2.76
C THR A 85 6.26 -50.36 3.27
N ASP A 86 5.88 -50.74 4.49
CA ASP A 86 6.01 -52.08 5.02
C ASP A 86 5.13 -53.02 4.18
N ALA A 87 5.71 -54.03 3.53
CA ALA A 87 4.98 -55.18 3.01
C ALA A 87 5.89 -56.41 2.89
N VAL A 88 5.77 -57.24 3.92
CA VAL A 88 6.32 -58.58 4.12
C VAL A 88 5.91 -59.58 3.03
N LYS A 89 6.89 -60.33 2.47
CA LYS A 89 6.86 -61.77 2.14
C LYS A 89 8.22 -62.16 1.52
N GLY A 90 9.07 -62.95 2.16
CA GLY A 90 8.99 -64.41 2.29
C GLY A 90 10.12 -65.01 1.42
N GLU A 91 11.24 -65.43 1.99
CA GLU A 91 11.54 -66.78 2.48
C GLU A 91 12.46 -67.54 1.51
N VAL A 92 13.74 -67.61 1.90
CA VAL A 92 14.68 -68.75 1.87
C VAL A 92 14.65 -69.72 0.68
N ALA A 93 15.76 -69.75 -0.08
CA ALA A 93 16.46 -70.98 -0.49
C ALA A 93 17.89 -70.63 -0.97
#